data_AF-A0A3C1P9K0-F1
#
_entry.id   AF-A0A3C1P9K0-F1
#
_cell.length_a   1.000
_cell.length_b   1.000
_cell.length_c   1.000
_cell.angle_alpha   90.00
_cell.angle_beta   90.00
_cell.angle_gamma   90.00
#
_symmetry.space_group_name_H-M   'P 1'
#
loop_
_entity.id
_entity.type
_entity.pdbx_description
1 polymer ?
#
loop_
_entity_poly.entity_id
_entity_poly.type
_entity_poly.pdbx_seq_one_letter_code
_entity_poly.pdbx_strand_id
1 'polypeptide(L)'
;MAITIKETNTQALTFNHQQLVDRLKLQKKLLVEQIKEQGRKLGIKSAMTLSYKEFQRIEHLSQGHVRIEANSFAGMWELLASRQPDPNMEFEADELRELTLLNEENKSIFVEGWMEGVLTVWGQIKDELNDDKAE
;
A
#
# COMPACT_ATOMS: atom_id res chain seq x y z
N MET A 1 -34.19 47.91 -32.60
CA MET A 1 -33.44 47.82 -31.33
C MET A 1 -32.70 46.50 -31.33
N ALA A 2 -31.38 46.52 -31.50
CA ALA A 2 -30.54 45.33 -31.43
C ALA A 2 -30.15 45.14 -29.96
N ILE A 3 -30.74 44.17 -29.29
CA ILE A 3 -30.35 43.80 -27.94
C ILE A 3 -29.09 42.94 -28.09
N THR A 4 -28.01 43.47 -27.56
CA THR A 4 -26.64 42.99 -27.63
C THR A 4 -26.52 41.57 -27.08
N ILE A 5 -26.36 40.58 -27.95
CA ILE A 5 -25.94 39.21 -27.59
C ILE A 5 -24.44 39.24 -27.23
N LYS A 6 -24.05 39.99 -26.19
CA LYS A 6 -22.68 40.02 -25.65
C LYS A 6 -22.63 39.65 -24.17
N GLU A 7 -23.62 38.91 -23.66
CA GLU A 7 -23.66 38.54 -22.23
C GLU A 7 -23.72 37.03 -21.96
N THR A 8 -23.47 36.18 -22.95
CA THR A 8 -23.48 34.72 -22.73
C THR A 8 -22.15 34.05 -23.09
N ASN A 9 -21.02 34.75 -22.92
CA ASN A 9 -19.70 34.16 -23.18
C ASN A 9 -18.63 34.41 -22.10
N THR A 10 -19.04 34.79 -20.89
CA THR A 10 -18.13 34.99 -19.74
C THR A 10 -18.38 34.05 -18.57
N GLN A 11 -19.20 33.01 -18.75
CA GLN A 11 -19.18 31.81 -17.90
C GLN A 11 -18.32 30.71 -18.51
N ALA A 12 -17.32 31.09 -19.31
CA ALA A 12 -16.20 30.23 -19.60
C ALA A 12 -15.55 29.86 -18.26
N LEU A 13 -15.79 28.62 -17.85
CA LEU A 13 -15.00 27.81 -16.94
C LEU A 13 -13.77 28.56 -16.41
N THR A 14 -13.90 29.21 -15.25
CA THR A 14 -12.72 29.43 -14.43
C THR A 14 -12.31 28.04 -13.95
N PHE A 15 -11.53 27.35 -14.77
CA PHE A 15 -10.79 26.18 -14.38
C PHE A 15 -9.92 26.61 -13.21
N ASN A 16 -10.44 26.41 -12.00
CA ASN A 16 -9.74 26.77 -10.80
C ASN A 16 -8.69 25.68 -10.60
N HIS A 17 -7.53 25.92 -11.20
CA HIS A 17 -6.38 25.02 -11.15
C HIS A 17 -6.07 24.61 -9.71
N GLN A 18 -6.23 25.53 -8.75
CA GLN A 18 -6.03 25.25 -7.33
C GLN A 18 -7.05 24.24 -6.79
N GLN A 19 -8.34 24.39 -7.11
CA GLN A 19 -9.38 23.41 -6.72
C GLN A 19 -9.11 22.02 -7.30
N LEU A 20 -8.63 21.93 -8.55
CA LEU A 20 -8.25 20.64 -9.13
C LEU A 20 -7.05 20.04 -8.40
N VAL A 21 -6.00 20.84 -8.17
CA VAL A 21 -4.80 20.39 -7.44
C VAL A 21 -5.16 19.88 -6.05
N ASP A 22 -6.00 20.60 -5.32
CA ASP A 22 -6.40 20.21 -3.96
C ASP A 22 -7.25 18.94 -3.96
N ARG A 23 -8.18 18.80 -4.91
CA ARG A 23 -8.95 17.55 -5.10
C ARG A 23 -8.03 16.37 -5.40
N LEU A 24 -7.07 16.52 -6.31
CA LEU A 24 -6.15 15.45 -6.69
C LEU A 24 -5.19 15.09 -5.54
N LYS A 25 -4.74 16.06 -4.74
CA LYS A 25 -3.95 15.80 -3.52
C LYS A 25 -4.74 14.98 -2.51
N LEU A 26 -6.02 15.33 -2.29
CA LEU A 26 -6.89 14.58 -1.39
C LEU A 26 -7.11 13.15 -1.90
N GLN A 27 -7.38 12.99 -3.19
CA GLN A 27 -7.53 11.68 -3.82
C GLN A 27 -6.25 10.85 -3.73
N LYS A 28 -5.08 11.44 -4.01
CA LYS A 28 -3.79 10.76 -3.83
C LYS A 28 -3.62 10.29 -2.38
N LYS A 29 -3.91 11.15 -1.39
CA LYS A 29 -3.79 10.78 0.03
C LYS A 29 -4.70 9.60 0.39
N LEU A 30 -5.96 9.64 -0.02
CA LEU A 30 -6.91 8.55 0.24
C LEU A 30 -6.46 7.25 -0.44
N LEU A 31 -5.96 7.33 -1.67
CA LEU A 31 -5.46 6.17 -2.40
C LEU A 31 -4.25 5.54 -1.71
N VAL A 32 -3.29 6.35 -1.25
CA VAL A 32 -2.11 5.88 -0.52
C VAL A 32 -2.54 5.09 0.73
N GLU A 33 -3.46 5.62 1.52
CA GLU A 33 -3.99 4.94 2.71
C GLU A 33 -4.69 3.61 2.36
N GLN A 34 -5.48 3.59 1.28
CA GLN A 34 -6.17 2.37 0.83
C GLN A 34 -5.20 1.29 0.37
N ILE A 35 -4.18 1.65 -0.41
CA ILE A 35 -3.15 0.72 -0.89
C ILE A 35 -2.39 0.14 0.31
N LYS A 36 -2.01 1.00 1.26
CA LYS A 36 -1.31 0.59 2.47
C LYS A 36 -2.14 -0.37 3.32
N GLU A 37 -3.41 -0.05 3.54
CA GLU A 37 -4.33 -0.89 4.32
C GLU A 37 -4.57 -2.25 3.66
N GLN A 38 -4.68 -2.31 2.34
CA GLN A 38 -4.75 -3.59 1.64
C GLN A 38 -3.50 -4.43 1.81
N GLY A 39 -2.32 -3.80 1.66
CA GLY A 39 -1.04 -4.44 1.97
C GLY A 39 -1.07 -5.05 3.36
N ARG A 40 -1.47 -4.26 4.37
CA ARG A 40 -1.57 -4.69 5.77
C ARG A 40 -2.48 -5.89 5.98
N LYS A 41 -3.68 -5.86 5.41
CA LYS A 41 -4.61 -7.00 5.46
C LYS A 41 -4.01 -8.26 4.85
N LEU A 42 -3.37 -8.15 3.70
CA LEU A 42 -2.68 -9.27 3.07
C LEU A 42 -1.52 -9.77 3.94
N GLY A 43 -0.76 -8.87 4.55
CA GLY A 43 0.33 -9.20 5.47
C GLY A 43 -0.14 -10.06 6.64
N ILE A 44 -1.25 -9.69 7.27
CA ILE A 44 -1.88 -10.46 8.35
C ILE A 44 -2.30 -11.84 7.85
N LYS A 45 -3.01 -11.92 6.72
CA LYS A 45 -3.49 -13.20 6.17
C LYS A 45 -2.33 -14.14 5.80
N SER A 46 -1.29 -13.60 5.18
CA SER A 46 -0.17 -14.37 4.67
C SER A 46 0.88 -14.72 5.73
N ALA A 47 0.85 -14.09 6.91
CA ALA A 47 1.82 -14.34 7.98
C ALA A 47 1.91 -15.84 8.37
N MET A 48 0.79 -16.56 8.37
CA MET A 48 0.74 -18.00 8.67
C MET A 48 1.50 -18.88 7.66
N THR A 49 1.83 -18.34 6.48
CA THR A 49 2.55 -19.03 5.41
C THR A 49 4.04 -18.68 5.38
N LEU A 50 4.50 -17.84 6.30
CA LEU A 50 5.89 -17.40 6.37
C LEU A 50 6.71 -18.29 7.28
N SER A 51 7.93 -18.58 6.83
CA SER A 51 8.94 -19.26 7.65
C SER A 51 9.55 -18.30 8.67
N TYR A 52 10.14 -18.86 9.74
CA TYR A 52 10.85 -18.08 10.76
C TYR A 52 11.94 -17.17 10.16
N LYS A 53 12.69 -17.65 9.16
CA LYS A 53 13.71 -16.86 8.46
C LYS A 53 13.11 -15.65 7.73
N GLU A 54 11.91 -15.81 7.16
CA GLU A 54 11.21 -14.72 6.49
C GLU A 54 10.72 -13.68 7.51
N PHE A 55 10.18 -14.09 8.65
CA PHE A 55 9.84 -13.19 9.75
C PHE A 55 11.05 -12.37 10.23
N GLN A 56 12.19 -13.03 10.47
CA GLN A 56 13.43 -12.33 10.87
C GLN A 56 13.92 -11.35 9.81
N ARG A 57 13.84 -11.71 8.53
CA ARG A 57 14.22 -10.82 7.42
C ARG A 57 13.34 -9.57 7.39
N ILE A 58 12.03 -9.73 7.52
CA ILE A 58 11.07 -8.63 7.51
C ILE A 58 11.27 -7.72 8.73
N GLU A 59 11.48 -8.31 9.90
CA GLU A 59 11.78 -7.56 11.12
C GLU A 59 13.06 -6.72 10.98
N HIS A 60 14.15 -7.32 10.49
CA HIS A 60 15.40 -6.59 10.27
C HIS A 60 15.23 -5.44 9.27
N LEU A 61 14.46 -5.65 8.20
CA LEU A 61 14.15 -4.61 7.22
C LEU A 61 13.32 -3.47 7.81
N SER A 62 12.48 -3.74 8.81
CA SER A 62 11.66 -2.72 9.47
C SER A 62 12.38 -1.93 10.56
N GLN A 63 13.36 -2.55 11.25
CA GLN A 63 14.13 -1.94 12.33
C GLN A 63 15.23 -1.01 11.81
N GLY A 64 15.77 -1.30 10.62
CA GLY A 64 16.57 -0.32 9.93
C GLY A 64 15.65 0.80 9.46
N HIS A 65 15.71 1.99 10.06
CA HIS A 65 15.14 3.25 9.52
C HIS A 65 15.68 3.63 8.12
N VAL A 66 16.31 2.69 7.43
CA VAL A 66 16.75 2.74 6.06
C VAL A 66 15.49 2.56 5.22
N ARG A 67 15.13 3.60 4.45
CA ARG A 67 14.24 3.43 3.30
C ARG A 67 14.61 2.11 2.63
N ILE A 68 13.71 1.14 2.66
CA ILE A 68 13.95 -0.18 2.09
C ILE A 68 14.49 0.06 0.69
N GLU A 69 15.76 -0.30 0.48
CA GLU A 69 16.43 -0.05 -0.78
C GLU A 69 15.60 -0.70 -1.89
N ALA A 70 15.53 -0.07 -3.06
CA ALA A 70 14.70 -0.54 -4.17
C ALA A 70 14.94 -2.03 -4.53
N ASN A 71 16.15 -2.56 -4.26
CA ASN A 71 16.47 -3.97 -4.44
C ASN A 71 15.87 -4.89 -3.37
N SER A 72 15.89 -4.47 -2.10
CA SER A 72 15.22 -5.16 -1.01
C SER A 72 13.71 -5.14 -1.23
N PHE A 73 13.21 -4.05 -1.78
CA PHE A 73 11.83 -3.88 -2.18
C PHE A 73 11.40 -4.85 -3.30
N ALA A 74 12.18 -4.88 -4.39
CA ALA A 74 11.93 -5.76 -5.54
C ALA A 74 11.89 -7.24 -5.12
N GLY A 75 12.81 -7.67 -4.24
CA GLY A 75 12.81 -9.04 -3.74
C GLY A 75 11.57 -9.40 -2.89
N MET A 76 10.98 -8.43 -2.18
CA MET A 76 9.73 -8.65 -1.41
C MET A 76 8.52 -8.67 -2.32
N TRP A 77 8.49 -7.81 -3.35
CA TRP A 77 7.46 -7.83 -4.37
C TRP A 77 7.49 -9.11 -5.20
N GLU A 78 8.66 -9.60 -5.60
CA GLU A 78 8.82 -10.89 -6.28
C GLU A 78 8.35 -12.07 -5.43
N LEU A 79 8.65 -12.04 -4.11
CA LEU A 79 8.15 -13.05 -3.18
C LEU A 79 6.61 -13.04 -3.15
N LEU A 80 5.98 -11.88 -3.08
CA LEU A 80 4.51 -11.76 -3.16
C LEU A 80 3.95 -12.22 -4.49
N ALA A 81 4.56 -11.80 -5.60
CA ALA A 81 4.17 -12.18 -6.95
C ALA A 81 4.28 -13.69 -7.18
N SER A 82 5.32 -14.34 -6.63
CA SER A 82 5.50 -15.79 -6.73
C SER A 82 4.44 -16.59 -5.96
N ARG A 83 3.79 -15.95 -4.97
CA ARG A 83 2.74 -16.55 -4.11
C ARG A 83 1.32 -16.16 -4.54
N GLN A 84 1.15 -15.46 -5.65
CA GLN A 84 -0.16 -15.12 -6.23
C GLN A 84 -1.08 -16.27 -6.68
N PRO A 85 -0.71 -17.57 -6.75
CA PRO A 85 -1.72 -18.60 -6.96
C PRO A 85 -2.48 -19.00 -5.67
N ASP A 86 -2.15 -18.43 -4.51
CA ASP A 86 -2.92 -18.67 -3.28
C ASP A 86 -4.20 -17.81 -3.26
N PRO A 87 -5.40 -18.40 -3.24
CA PRO A 87 -6.66 -17.65 -3.16
C PRO A 87 -6.78 -16.81 -1.89
N ASN A 88 -5.99 -17.08 -0.84
CA ASN A 88 -5.91 -16.22 0.34
C ASN A 88 -5.07 -14.95 0.13
N MET A 89 -4.30 -14.90 -0.97
CA MET A 89 -3.50 -13.74 -1.39
C MET A 89 -4.16 -12.89 -2.48
N GLU A 90 -5.41 -13.19 -2.84
CA GLU A 90 -6.14 -12.44 -3.85
C GLU A 90 -6.43 -11.01 -3.35
N PHE A 91 -6.13 -10.02 -4.19
CA PHE A 91 -6.41 -8.62 -3.88
C PHE A 91 -7.92 -8.43 -3.78
N GLU A 92 -8.42 -7.94 -2.65
CA GLU A 92 -9.87 -7.79 -2.41
C GLU A 92 -10.57 -6.79 -3.36
N ALA A 93 -9.82 -6.02 -4.16
CA ALA A 93 -10.38 -5.10 -5.15
C ALA A 93 -9.52 -5.04 -6.43
N ASP A 94 -10.12 -5.40 -7.57
CA ASP A 94 -9.47 -5.40 -8.90
C ASP A 94 -8.88 -4.03 -9.27
N GLU A 95 -9.54 -2.93 -8.91
CA GLU A 95 -9.06 -1.56 -9.18
C GLU A 95 -7.73 -1.25 -8.48
N LEU A 96 -7.49 -1.79 -7.28
CA LEU A 96 -6.25 -1.54 -6.52
C LEU A 96 -5.10 -2.43 -6.98
N ARG A 97 -5.41 -3.60 -7.54
CA ARG A 97 -4.44 -4.45 -8.24
C ARG A 97 -3.92 -3.77 -9.51
N GLU A 98 -4.80 -3.13 -10.28
CA GLU A 98 -4.38 -2.35 -11.45
C GLU A 98 -3.54 -1.12 -11.05
N LEU A 99 -3.92 -0.43 -9.98
CA LEU A 99 -3.20 0.78 -9.51
C LEU A 99 -1.81 0.48 -8.93
N THR A 100 -1.62 -0.69 -8.31
CA THR A 100 -0.29 -1.15 -7.86
C THR A 100 0.59 -1.60 -9.03
N LEU A 101 0.02 -2.13 -10.11
CA LEU A 101 0.78 -2.50 -11.32
C LEU A 101 1.29 -1.28 -12.11
N LEU A 102 0.57 -0.15 -12.03
CA LEU A 102 0.85 1.07 -12.80
C LEU A 102 1.96 1.97 -12.23
N ASN A 103 2.30 1.86 -10.94
CA ASN A 103 3.22 2.80 -10.28
C ASN A 103 4.10 2.12 -9.22
N GLU A 104 5.42 2.27 -9.34
CA GLU A 104 6.39 1.77 -8.35
C GLU A 104 6.22 2.39 -6.96
N GLU A 105 5.77 3.65 -6.86
CA GLU A 105 5.42 4.29 -5.58
C GLU A 105 4.26 3.53 -4.89
N ASN A 106 3.26 3.12 -5.67
CA ASN A 106 2.11 2.37 -5.15
C ASN A 106 2.51 0.97 -4.71
N LYS A 107 3.40 0.28 -5.46
CA LYS A 107 3.98 -0.98 -4.99
C LYS A 107 4.69 -0.76 -3.66
N SER A 108 5.50 0.31 -3.55
CA SER A 108 6.22 0.67 -2.33
C SER A 108 5.31 0.70 -1.11
N ILE A 109 4.25 1.51 -1.22
CA ILE A 109 3.25 1.70 -0.18
C ILE A 109 2.54 0.37 0.17
N PHE A 110 2.24 -0.44 -0.84
CA PHE A 110 1.59 -1.73 -0.64
C PHE A 110 2.45 -2.69 0.20
N VAL A 111 3.71 -2.87 -0.18
CA VAL A 111 4.61 -3.79 0.54
C VAL A 111 4.96 -3.24 1.93
N GLU A 112 5.06 -1.91 2.10
CA GLU A 112 5.16 -1.27 3.42
C GLU A 112 4.00 -1.69 4.31
N GLY A 113 2.76 -1.53 3.83
CA GLY A 113 1.58 -2.01 4.53
C GLY A 113 1.65 -3.52 4.81
N TRP A 114 2.06 -4.31 3.83
CA TRP A 114 2.19 -5.76 3.97
C TRP A 114 3.17 -6.16 5.09
N MET A 115 4.36 -5.54 5.16
CA MET A 115 5.30 -5.80 6.24
C MET A 115 4.73 -5.39 7.59
N GLU A 116 4.03 -4.25 7.69
CA GLU A 116 3.36 -3.86 8.94
C GLU A 116 2.35 -4.93 9.39
N GLY A 117 1.58 -5.50 8.45
CA GLY A 117 0.65 -6.59 8.73
C GLY A 117 1.35 -7.85 9.24
N VAL A 118 2.42 -8.27 8.58
CA VAL A 118 3.24 -9.42 8.99
C VAL A 118 3.83 -9.20 10.39
N LEU A 119 4.39 -8.01 10.65
CA LEU A 119 5.05 -7.69 11.92
C LEU A 119 4.07 -7.60 13.08
N THR A 120 2.82 -7.21 12.82
CA THR A 120 1.76 -7.26 13.83
C THR A 120 1.55 -8.68 14.33
N VAL A 121 1.44 -9.65 13.41
CA VAL A 121 1.32 -11.07 13.75
C VAL A 121 2.60 -11.60 14.40
N TRP A 122 3.76 -11.20 13.88
CA TRP A 122 5.06 -11.61 14.42
C TRP A 122 5.25 -11.18 15.87
N GLY A 123 4.87 -9.95 16.22
CA GLY A 123 4.93 -9.46 17.59
C GLY A 123 4.07 -10.30 18.54
N GLN A 124 2.84 -10.65 18.11
CA GLN A 124 1.93 -11.48 18.90
C GLN A 124 2.50 -12.88 19.16
N ILE A 125 3.09 -13.51 18.14
CA ILE A 125 3.64 -14.87 18.25
C ILE A 125 4.99 -14.87 18.98
N LYS A 126 5.77 -13.78 18.88
CA LYS A 126 7.05 -13.66 19.58
C LYS A 126 6.90 -13.70 21.09
N ASP A 127 5.83 -13.13 21.62
CA ASP A 127 5.56 -13.16 23.05
C ASP A 127 5.30 -14.61 23.51
N GLU A 128 4.55 -15.39 22.72
CA GLU A 128 4.31 -16.82 22.98
C GLU A 128 5.57 -17.68 22.82
N LEU A 129 6.43 -17.42 21.82
CA LEU A 129 7.66 -18.18 21.58
C LEU A 129 8.76 -17.94 22.63
N ASN A 130 8.74 -16.79 23.32
CA ASN A 130 9.73 -16.48 24.35
C ASN A 130 9.30 -16.94 25.76
N ASP A 131 8.02 -17.27 25.95
CA ASP A 131 7.49 -17.81 27.22
C ASP A 131 7.86 -19.29 27.45
N ASP A 132 8.27 -20.03 26.40
CA ASP A 132 8.80 -21.41 26.50
C ASP A 132 10.18 -21.52 27.21
N LYS A 133 10.64 -20.45 27.88
CA LYS A 133 11.85 -20.46 28.75
C LYS A 133 11.53 -20.40 30.25
N ALA A 134 10.27 -20.58 30.64
CA ALA A 134 9.85 -20.70 32.03
C ALA A 134 9.36 -22.12 32.35
N GLU A 135 10.21 -23.13 32.11
CA GLU A 135 10.14 -24.44 32.80
C GLU A 135 11.12 -24.44 33.98
#